data_AF-C0E5J6-F1
#
_entry.id   AF-C0E5J6-F1
#
_cell.length_a   1.000
_cell.length_b   1.000
_cell.length_c   1.000
_cell.angle_alpha   90.00
_cell.angle_beta   90.00
_cell.angle_gamma   90.00
#
_symmetry.space_group_name_H-M   'P 1'
#
loop_
_entity.id
_entity.type
_entity.pdbx_description
1 polymer ?
#
loop_
_entity_poly.entity_id
_entity_poly.type
_entity_poly.pdbx_seq_one_letter_code
_entity_poly.pdbx_strand_id
1 'polypeptide(L)'
;MFADSWGVRTEEVLTASLLTLARVGRSHPKVATLVSIPNLLVNARFRRHIASQLNDPLGVSSFWAKYEGWSQPQQAQVIQPVLNKLQQFVIRPHMRAVLGQTAPRFELEALFSQRKIVLLRLNKGVLGAESARLLGSLVMGQLWPLILARATQPETRRVLTSIYIDEVHDFLAGIPGDLTDALAQSRSLGVAFTMAHQYLSQLTPQMRRALDANARNKICFELAPADAKDMAAHTAELSSQDFTNLPRFGIYTSLMNQGRKTGWMSGITLPPPQPCSDEMSLAAKSSAKYGIPASQTEADLQHLLNEQPYPNPARNHSESTAQTPPAAANTWQFGRSTNRNTSHGSEETADQSPDQSQQ
;
A
#
# COMPACT_ATOMS: atom_id res chain seq x y z
N MET A 1 -8.21 -3.88 8.41
CA MET A 1 -7.05 -3.52 9.26
C MET A 1 -7.38 -2.50 10.34
N PHE A 2 -8.34 -1.58 10.15
CA PHE A 2 -8.62 -0.55 11.16
C PHE A 2 -10.11 -0.26 11.41
N ALA A 3 -11.01 -1.22 11.14
CA ALA A 3 -12.46 -1.02 11.19
C ALA A 3 -12.92 -0.40 12.54
N ASP A 4 -12.33 -0.85 13.65
CA ASP A 4 -12.74 -0.43 15.00
C ASP A 4 -12.23 0.97 15.41
N SER A 5 -11.30 1.56 14.65
CA SER A 5 -10.76 2.91 14.86
C SER A 5 -10.99 3.83 13.66
N TRP A 6 -11.94 3.46 12.79
CA TRP A 6 -12.25 4.19 11.57
C TRP A 6 -13.47 5.09 11.79
N GLY A 7 -13.22 6.32 12.24
CA GLY A 7 -14.29 7.31 12.33
C GLY A 7 -14.73 7.80 10.94
N VAL A 8 -15.99 8.22 10.82
CA VAL A 8 -16.57 8.78 9.57
C VAL A 8 -15.67 9.85 8.94
N ARG A 9 -15.04 10.70 9.77
CA ARG A 9 -14.10 11.73 9.29
C ARG A 9 -12.82 11.16 8.68
N THR A 10 -12.28 10.08 9.25
CA THR A 10 -11.08 9.41 8.71
C THR A 10 -11.38 8.82 7.34
N GLU A 11 -12.57 8.22 7.20
CA GLU A 11 -13.07 7.69 5.93
C GLU A 11 -13.23 8.77 4.86
N GLU A 12 -13.89 9.89 5.20
CA GLU A 12 -14.11 11.01 4.30
C GLU A 12 -12.77 11.55 3.76
N VAL A 13 -11.80 11.82 4.66
CA VAL A 13 -10.48 12.35 4.30
C VAL A 13 -9.68 11.37 3.44
N LEU A 14 -9.63 10.09 3.81
CA LEU A 14 -8.87 9.11 3.04
C LEU A 14 -9.52 8.87 1.68
N THR A 15 -10.85 8.74 1.62
CA THR A 15 -11.59 8.56 0.37
C THR A 15 -11.38 9.74 -0.56
N ALA A 16 -11.51 10.97 -0.08
CA ALA A 16 -11.25 12.16 -0.87
C ALA A 16 -9.81 12.20 -1.40
N SER A 17 -8.83 11.84 -0.56
CA SER A 17 -7.42 11.77 -0.95
C SER A 17 -7.16 10.72 -2.03
N LEU A 18 -7.67 9.50 -1.85
CA LEU A 18 -7.52 8.40 -2.81
C LEU A 18 -8.20 8.72 -4.14
N LEU A 19 -9.43 9.23 -4.11
CA LEU A 19 -10.16 9.61 -5.33
C LEU A 19 -9.46 10.76 -6.07
N THR A 20 -8.93 11.74 -5.34
CA THR A 20 -8.14 12.84 -5.91
C THR A 20 -6.94 12.32 -6.67
N LEU A 21 -6.12 11.49 -6.03
CA LEU A 21 -4.93 10.91 -6.65
C LEU A 21 -5.29 9.98 -7.82
N ALA A 22 -6.32 9.14 -7.68
CA ALA A 22 -6.75 8.23 -8.74
C ALA A 22 -7.22 8.97 -10.00
N ARG A 23 -7.87 10.14 -9.84
CA ARG A 23 -8.32 10.95 -10.98
C ARG A 23 -7.19 11.71 -11.63
N VAL A 24 -6.34 12.38 -10.83
CA VAL A 24 -5.17 13.10 -11.36
C VAL A 24 -4.18 12.12 -11.99
N GLY A 25 -4.04 10.91 -11.46
CA GLY A 25 -3.20 9.85 -12.01
C GLY A 25 -3.53 9.46 -13.44
N ARG A 26 -4.77 9.68 -13.92
CA ARG A 26 -5.13 9.45 -15.32
C ARG A 26 -4.41 10.39 -16.29
N SER A 27 -4.13 11.62 -15.86
CA SER A 27 -3.44 12.64 -16.67
C SER A 27 -1.98 12.81 -16.28
N HIS A 28 -1.65 12.58 -15.00
CA HIS A 28 -0.33 12.74 -14.40
C HIS A 28 0.04 11.51 -13.56
N PRO A 29 0.34 10.37 -14.20
CA PRO A 29 0.57 9.10 -13.51
C PRO A 29 1.72 9.16 -12.50
N LYS A 30 2.71 10.03 -12.74
CA LYS A 30 3.87 10.21 -11.86
C LYS A 30 3.53 10.70 -10.44
N VAL A 31 2.32 11.20 -10.17
CA VAL A 31 2.01 11.82 -8.86
C VAL A 31 1.06 10.97 -8.02
N ALA A 32 0.42 9.97 -8.61
CA ALA A 32 -0.69 9.23 -8.01
C ALA A 32 -0.24 7.93 -7.32
N THR A 33 0.34 8.06 -6.12
CA THR A 33 0.74 6.91 -5.30
C THR A 33 0.18 7.01 -3.89
N LEU A 34 0.09 5.89 -3.16
CA LEU A 34 -0.31 5.92 -1.75
C LEU A 34 0.66 6.73 -0.89
N VAL A 35 1.94 6.78 -1.29
CA VAL A 35 2.99 7.56 -0.62
C VAL A 35 2.78 9.07 -0.77
N SER A 36 2.00 9.51 -1.78
CA SER A 36 1.70 10.94 -2.00
C SER A 36 0.65 11.49 -1.03
N ILE A 37 -0.14 10.64 -0.37
CA ILE A 37 -1.27 11.07 0.49
C ILE A 37 -0.82 11.99 1.65
N PRO A 38 0.23 11.67 2.43
CA PRO A 38 0.68 12.59 3.48
C PRO A 38 1.04 13.98 2.96
N ASN A 39 1.71 14.08 1.80
CA ASN A 39 2.06 15.36 1.20
C ASN A 39 0.81 16.11 0.70
N LEU A 40 -0.17 15.39 0.13
CA LEU A 40 -1.47 15.96 -0.25
C LEU A 40 -2.22 16.56 0.94
N LEU A 41 -2.16 15.92 2.11
CA LEU A 41 -2.84 16.39 3.30
C LEU A 41 -2.12 17.56 3.98
N VAL A 42 -0.79 17.55 4.04
CA VAL A 42 -0.02 18.54 4.82
C VAL A 42 0.39 19.75 3.97
N ASN A 43 0.79 19.56 2.72
CA ASN A 43 1.36 20.61 1.89
C ASN A 43 0.28 21.34 1.07
N ALA A 44 -0.12 22.53 1.52
CA ALA A 44 -1.15 23.33 0.89
C ALA A 44 -0.84 23.70 -0.57
N ARG A 45 0.43 23.96 -0.91
CA ARG A 45 0.81 24.31 -2.28
C ARG A 45 0.66 23.11 -3.21
N PHE A 46 1.19 21.96 -2.80
CA PHE A 46 1.04 20.72 -3.55
C PHE A 46 -0.43 20.35 -3.71
N ARG A 47 -1.21 20.41 -2.62
CA ARG A 47 -2.64 20.15 -2.65
C ARG A 47 -3.41 21.05 -3.60
N ARG A 48 -3.22 22.37 -3.55
CA ARG A 48 -3.90 23.30 -4.47
C ARG A 48 -3.55 23.02 -5.92
N HIS A 49 -2.31 22.66 -6.21
CA HIS A 49 -1.89 22.28 -7.55
C HIS A 49 -2.58 21.01 -8.05
N ILE A 50 -2.65 19.97 -7.21
CA ILE A 50 -3.35 18.72 -7.57
C ILE A 50 -4.86 18.96 -7.68
N ALA A 51 -5.44 19.71 -6.75
CA ALA A 51 -6.86 20.01 -6.72
C ALA A 51 -7.31 20.88 -7.91
N SER A 52 -6.45 21.78 -8.43
CA SER A 52 -6.79 22.59 -9.61
C SER A 52 -6.90 21.77 -10.90
N GLN A 53 -6.42 20.53 -10.90
CA GLN A 53 -6.57 19.61 -12.03
C GLN A 53 -7.85 18.76 -11.95
N LEU A 54 -8.62 18.89 -10.87
CA LEU A 54 -9.85 18.12 -10.67
C LEU A 54 -11.02 18.79 -11.38
N ASN A 55 -11.73 18.02 -12.21
CA ASN A 55 -13.01 18.40 -12.80
C ASN A 55 -14.16 17.62 -12.14
N ASP A 56 -14.46 17.95 -10.88
CA ASP A 56 -15.61 17.38 -10.14
C ASP A 56 -16.11 18.31 -9.03
N PRO A 57 -16.92 19.33 -9.40
CA PRO A 57 -17.38 20.35 -8.46
C PRO A 57 -18.28 19.79 -7.35
N LEU A 58 -18.94 18.65 -7.57
CA LEU A 58 -19.89 18.07 -6.61
C LEU A 58 -19.24 17.02 -5.68
N GLY A 59 -18.13 16.40 -6.08
CA GLY A 59 -17.41 15.43 -5.25
C GLY A 59 -16.16 16.03 -4.61
N VAL A 60 -14.98 15.54 -5.02
CA VAL A 60 -13.70 15.83 -4.35
C VAL A 60 -13.32 17.32 -4.34
N SER A 61 -13.72 18.12 -5.33
CA SER A 61 -13.42 19.55 -5.33
C SER A 61 -14.18 20.28 -4.22
N SER A 62 -15.41 19.86 -3.91
CA SER A 62 -16.18 20.41 -2.79
C SER A 62 -15.54 20.11 -1.44
N PHE A 63 -15.00 18.89 -1.28
CA PHE A 63 -14.28 18.48 -0.08
C PHE A 63 -13.05 19.36 0.14
N TRP A 64 -12.24 19.58 -0.91
CA TRP A 64 -11.05 20.43 -0.79
C TRP A 64 -11.38 21.89 -0.53
N ALA A 65 -12.46 22.43 -1.12
CA ALA A 65 -12.93 23.78 -0.81
C ALA A 65 -13.32 23.92 0.68
N LYS A 66 -14.06 22.94 1.21
CA LYS A 66 -14.41 22.86 2.64
C LYS A 66 -13.17 22.75 3.52
N TYR A 67 -12.22 21.89 3.14
CA TYR A 67 -10.96 21.68 3.85
C TYR A 67 -10.11 22.97 3.92
N GLU A 68 -9.96 23.69 2.80
CA GLU A 68 -9.23 24.97 2.75
C GLU A 68 -9.91 26.07 3.57
N GLY A 69 -11.22 25.98 3.79
CA GLY A 69 -11.97 26.89 4.65
C GLY A 69 -11.79 26.66 6.16
N TRP A 70 -11.20 25.53 6.57
CA TRP A 70 -10.93 25.25 7.99
C TRP A 70 -9.67 25.98 8.49
N SER A 71 -9.63 26.25 9.79
CA SER A 71 -8.42 26.76 10.44
C SER A 71 -7.32 25.69 10.47
N GLN A 72 -6.05 26.09 10.55
CA GLN A 72 -4.93 25.13 10.60
C GLN A 72 -5.05 24.10 11.75
N PRO A 73 -5.47 24.46 12.97
CA PRO A 73 -5.70 23.48 14.03
C PRO A 73 -6.79 22.46 13.68
N GLN A 74 -7.88 22.90 13.04
CA GLN A 74 -8.96 22.01 12.60
C GLN A 74 -8.48 21.06 11.51
N GLN A 75 -7.73 21.57 10.52
CA GLN A 75 -7.12 20.76 9.47
C GLN A 75 -6.22 19.67 10.07
N ALA A 76 -5.32 20.05 10.99
CA ALA A 76 -4.42 19.12 11.67
C ALA A 76 -5.19 18.03 12.42
N GLN A 77 -6.21 18.40 13.21
CA GLN A 77 -7.04 17.46 13.95
C GLN A 77 -7.75 16.44 13.05
N VAL A 78 -8.25 16.88 11.89
CA VAL A 78 -9.00 16.02 10.96
C VAL A 78 -8.08 15.06 10.20
N ILE A 79 -6.87 15.49 9.82
CA ILE A 79 -5.95 14.63 9.06
C ILE A 79 -5.09 13.70 9.94
N GLN A 80 -4.88 14.04 11.21
CA GLN A 80 -3.96 13.29 12.09
C GLN A 80 -4.25 11.78 12.14
N PRO A 81 -5.51 11.30 12.25
CA PRO A 81 -5.80 9.87 12.28
C PRO A 81 -5.38 9.14 10.98
N VAL A 82 -5.55 9.80 9.82
CA VAL A 82 -5.13 9.26 8.52
C VAL A 82 -3.61 9.21 8.43
N LEU A 83 -2.93 10.30 8.83
CA LEU A 83 -1.47 10.37 8.84
C LEU A 83 -0.86 9.31 9.75
N ASN A 84 -1.38 9.14 10.97
CA ASN A 84 -0.87 8.14 11.92
C ASN A 84 -0.92 6.71 11.36
N LYS A 85 -1.96 6.37 10.59
CA LYS A 85 -2.10 5.05 9.96
C LYS A 85 -1.17 4.90 8.76
N LEU A 86 -1.08 5.92 7.90
CA LEU A 86 -0.24 5.85 6.69
C LEU A 86 1.25 5.90 7.01
N GLN A 87 1.67 6.68 8.02
CA GLN A 87 3.08 6.82 8.41
C GLN A 87 3.71 5.48 8.81
N GLN A 88 2.94 4.55 9.40
CA GLN A 88 3.40 3.21 9.77
C GLN A 88 3.98 2.43 8.58
N PHE A 89 3.49 2.73 7.37
CA PHE A 89 3.93 2.15 6.12
C PHE A 89 4.92 3.05 5.39
N VAL A 90 4.59 4.35 5.24
CA VAL A 90 5.38 5.30 4.44
C VAL A 90 6.77 5.55 5.03
N ILE A 91 6.98 5.41 6.34
CA ILE A 91 8.31 5.58 6.94
C ILE A 91 9.31 4.50 6.49
N ARG A 92 8.82 3.32 6.08
CA ARG A 92 9.64 2.16 5.74
C ARG A 92 10.07 2.20 4.26
N PRO A 93 11.38 2.23 3.95
CA PRO A 93 11.84 2.31 2.56
C PRO A 93 11.32 1.19 1.64
N HIS A 94 11.23 -0.04 2.14
CA HIS A 94 10.71 -1.18 1.36
C HIS A 94 9.22 -1.02 1.02
N MET A 95 8.42 -0.42 1.91
CA MET A 95 7.02 -0.15 1.63
C MET A 95 6.88 0.99 0.61
N ARG A 96 7.70 2.04 0.72
CA ARG A 96 7.75 3.09 -0.31
C ARG A 96 8.17 2.54 -1.67
N ALA A 97 9.14 1.64 -1.71
CA ALA A 97 9.59 1.00 -2.93
C ALA A 97 8.49 0.21 -3.66
N VAL A 98 7.50 -0.32 -2.93
CA VAL A 98 6.36 -1.05 -3.50
C VAL A 98 5.18 -0.11 -3.78
N LEU A 99 4.75 0.68 -2.79
CA LEU A 99 3.54 1.50 -2.86
C LEU A 99 3.74 2.85 -3.58
N GLY A 100 4.99 3.24 -3.82
CA GLY A 100 5.38 4.48 -4.47
C GLY A 100 5.70 4.35 -5.96
N GLN A 101 5.48 3.18 -6.57
CA GLN A 101 5.69 2.99 -8.00
C GLN A 101 4.54 3.61 -8.80
N THR A 102 4.86 4.52 -9.71
CA THR A 102 3.89 5.29 -10.51
C THR A 102 3.55 4.63 -11.85
N ALA A 103 4.42 3.75 -12.32
CA ALA A 103 4.28 3.01 -13.58
C ALA A 103 4.72 1.56 -13.39
N PRO A 104 3.90 0.71 -12.73
CA PRO A 104 4.24 -0.69 -12.50
C PRO A 104 4.44 -1.42 -13.84
N ARG A 105 5.43 -2.32 -13.91
CA ARG A 105 5.72 -3.13 -15.11
C ARG A 105 4.86 -4.40 -15.20
N PHE A 106 4.07 -4.67 -14.17
CA PHE A 106 3.22 -5.85 -14.07
C PHE A 106 1.83 -5.45 -13.58
N GLU A 107 0.83 -5.91 -14.30
CA GLU A 107 -0.59 -5.71 -13.98
C GLU A 107 -1.22 -7.04 -13.55
N LEU A 108 -2.00 -7.05 -12.48
CA LEU A 108 -2.61 -8.28 -11.94
C LEU A 108 -3.59 -8.94 -12.93
N GLU A 109 -4.16 -8.19 -13.87
CA GLU A 109 -5.02 -8.73 -14.93
C GLU A 109 -4.30 -9.80 -15.78
N ALA A 110 -2.97 -9.69 -15.92
CA ALA A 110 -2.16 -10.66 -16.63
C ALA A 110 -2.23 -12.08 -16.03
N LEU A 111 -2.61 -12.21 -14.76
CA LEU A 111 -2.91 -13.49 -14.12
C LEU A 111 -3.96 -14.28 -14.93
N PHE A 112 -5.05 -13.59 -15.32
CA PHE A 112 -6.18 -14.21 -15.99
C PHE A 112 -5.99 -14.26 -17.52
N SER A 113 -5.52 -13.17 -18.13
CA SER A 113 -5.43 -13.05 -19.58
C SER A 113 -4.23 -13.81 -20.17
N GLN A 114 -3.12 -13.86 -19.44
CA GLN A 114 -1.86 -14.47 -19.91
C GLN A 114 -1.46 -15.72 -19.11
N ARG A 115 -2.32 -16.18 -18.19
CA ARG A 115 -2.10 -17.38 -17.36
C ARG A 115 -0.77 -17.33 -16.61
N LYS A 116 -0.43 -16.18 -16.05
CA LYS A 116 0.80 -16.00 -15.27
C LYS A 116 0.69 -16.67 -13.91
N ILE A 117 1.84 -17.09 -13.38
CA ILE A 117 1.98 -17.49 -11.98
C ILE A 117 2.52 -16.29 -11.22
N VAL A 118 1.84 -15.90 -10.14
CA VAL A 118 2.24 -14.80 -9.26
C VAL A 118 2.54 -15.38 -7.89
N LEU A 119 3.75 -15.15 -7.40
CA LEU A 119 4.18 -15.54 -6.05
C LEU A 119 4.32 -14.27 -5.22
N LEU A 120 3.53 -14.17 -4.16
CA LEU A 120 3.55 -13.03 -3.25
C LEU A 120 4.19 -13.44 -1.92
N ARG A 121 5.44 -13.04 -1.70
CA ARG A 121 6.17 -13.36 -0.47
C ARG A 121 5.88 -12.33 0.63
N LEU A 122 4.90 -12.63 1.48
CA LEU A 122 4.49 -11.77 2.61
C LEU A 122 5.09 -12.22 3.95
N ASN A 123 6.41 -12.46 3.99
CA ASN A 123 7.05 -12.92 5.22
C ASN A 123 6.96 -11.82 6.31
N LYS A 124 6.17 -12.08 7.36
CA LYS A 124 5.94 -11.15 8.47
C LYS A 124 7.20 -10.84 9.27
N GLY A 125 8.16 -11.77 9.36
CA GLY A 125 9.44 -11.55 10.03
C GLY A 125 10.34 -10.54 9.30
N VAL A 126 10.21 -10.46 7.98
CA VAL A 126 10.98 -9.52 7.15
C VAL A 126 10.25 -8.19 6.96
N LEU A 127 8.94 -8.23 6.68
CA LEU A 127 8.15 -7.02 6.34
C LEU A 127 7.54 -6.35 7.58
N GLY A 128 7.37 -7.09 8.68
CA GLY A 128 6.45 -6.76 9.77
C GLY A 128 5.03 -7.23 9.47
N ALA A 129 4.31 -7.62 10.52
CA ALA A 129 2.96 -8.19 10.41
C ALA A 129 1.96 -7.24 9.73
N GLU A 130 1.92 -5.97 10.13
CA GLU A 130 0.99 -4.99 9.55
C GLU A 130 1.32 -4.70 8.07
N SER A 131 2.59 -4.56 7.71
CA SER A 131 3.01 -4.35 6.31
C SER A 131 2.60 -5.53 5.43
N ALA A 132 2.85 -6.76 5.89
CA ALA A 132 2.46 -7.98 5.18
C ALA A 132 0.94 -8.05 4.99
N ARG A 133 0.18 -7.78 6.07
CA ARG A 133 -1.28 -7.75 6.04
C ARG A 133 -1.82 -6.70 5.07
N LEU A 134 -1.20 -5.51 5.03
CA LEU A 134 -1.61 -4.42 4.14
C LEU A 134 -1.40 -4.84 2.68
N LEU A 135 -0.19 -5.29 2.34
CA LEU A 135 0.15 -5.70 0.98
C LEU A 135 -0.75 -6.84 0.50
N GLY A 136 -0.98 -7.86 1.33
CA GLY A 136 -1.90 -8.94 1.00
C GLY A 136 -3.32 -8.45 0.80
N SER A 137 -3.82 -7.58 1.69
CA SER A 137 -5.17 -7.00 1.55
C SER A 137 -5.33 -6.16 0.29
N LEU A 138 -4.31 -5.36 -0.06
CA LEU A 138 -4.30 -4.55 -1.29
C LEU A 138 -4.31 -5.43 -2.55
N VAL A 139 -3.52 -6.50 -2.56
CA VAL A 139 -3.50 -7.46 -3.68
C VAL A 139 -4.87 -8.15 -3.80
N MET A 140 -5.46 -8.60 -2.70
CA MET A 140 -6.79 -9.21 -2.71
C MET A 140 -7.87 -8.23 -3.17
N GLY A 141 -7.82 -6.97 -2.71
CA GLY A 141 -8.74 -5.91 -3.13
C GLY A 141 -8.61 -5.54 -4.61
N GLN A 142 -7.42 -5.69 -5.21
CA GLN A 142 -7.22 -5.52 -6.66
C GLN A 142 -7.66 -6.76 -7.46
N LEU A 143 -7.39 -7.96 -6.93
CA LEU A 143 -7.80 -9.20 -7.58
C LEU A 143 -9.32 -9.33 -7.64
N TRP A 144 -10.04 -8.89 -6.61
CA TRP A 144 -11.47 -9.12 -6.51
C TRP A 144 -12.29 -8.51 -7.68
N PRO A 145 -12.15 -7.21 -8.02
CA PRO A 145 -12.79 -6.66 -9.22
C PRO A 145 -12.40 -7.39 -10.52
N LEU A 146 -11.15 -7.85 -10.64
CA LEU A 146 -10.70 -8.61 -11.82
C LEU A 146 -11.37 -9.98 -11.91
N ILE A 147 -11.63 -10.63 -10.77
CA ILE A 147 -12.43 -11.86 -10.71
C ILE A 147 -13.85 -11.56 -11.17
N LEU A 148 -14.51 -10.53 -10.62
CA LEU A 148 -15.87 -10.14 -10.99
C LEU A 148 -16.02 -9.79 -12.47
N ALA A 149 -15.03 -9.10 -13.06
CA ALA A 149 -15.01 -8.73 -14.47
C ALA A 149 -15.13 -9.94 -15.42
N ARG A 150 -14.75 -11.14 -14.97
CA ARG A 150 -14.88 -12.39 -15.74
C ARG A 150 -16.34 -12.81 -15.96
N ALA A 151 -17.30 -12.21 -15.26
CA ALA A 151 -18.72 -12.42 -15.54
C ALA A 151 -19.10 -12.07 -16.99
N THR A 152 -18.36 -11.14 -17.60
CA THR A 152 -18.52 -10.73 -19.01
C THR A 152 -18.01 -11.77 -20.01
N GLN A 153 -17.22 -12.76 -19.57
CA GLN A 153 -16.64 -13.79 -20.42
C GLN A 153 -17.55 -15.03 -20.45
N PRO A 154 -17.73 -15.69 -21.61
CA PRO A 154 -18.41 -16.98 -21.68
C PRO A 154 -17.72 -18.03 -20.80
N GLU A 155 -18.48 -18.94 -20.19
CA GLU A 155 -17.96 -19.99 -19.30
C GLU A 155 -16.84 -20.82 -19.94
N THR A 156 -16.96 -21.13 -21.23
CA THR A 156 -15.97 -21.89 -22.00
C THR A 156 -14.61 -21.21 -22.12
N ARG A 157 -14.54 -19.88 -21.91
CA ARG A 157 -13.29 -19.10 -21.93
C ARG A 157 -12.73 -18.85 -20.55
N ARG A 158 -13.47 -19.18 -19.48
CA ARG A 158 -13.04 -18.99 -18.08
C ARG A 158 -12.07 -20.10 -17.70
N VAL A 159 -10.79 -19.88 -17.97
CA VAL A 159 -9.71 -20.78 -17.54
C VAL A 159 -9.63 -20.79 -16.02
N LEU A 160 -9.59 -21.99 -15.42
CA LEU A 160 -9.46 -22.17 -13.98
C LEU A 160 -8.21 -21.45 -13.47
N THR A 161 -8.38 -20.54 -12.53
CA THR A 161 -7.30 -19.84 -11.84
C THR A 161 -7.34 -20.18 -10.36
N SER A 162 -6.27 -20.78 -9.86
CA SER A 162 -6.19 -21.17 -8.44
C SER A 162 -5.49 -20.09 -7.63
N ILE A 163 -6.09 -19.69 -6.51
CA ILE A 163 -5.53 -18.75 -5.54
C ILE A 163 -5.24 -19.51 -4.25
N TYR A 164 -3.97 -19.53 -3.87
CA TYR A 164 -3.50 -20.16 -2.64
C TYR A 164 -3.19 -19.08 -1.62
N ILE A 165 -3.83 -19.16 -0.45
CA ILE A 165 -3.67 -18.20 0.63
C ILE A 165 -3.26 -18.97 1.88
N ASP A 166 -1.99 -18.85 2.22
CA ASP A 166 -1.49 -19.27 3.53
C ASP A 166 -1.88 -18.22 4.58
N GLU A 167 -2.14 -18.66 5.81
CA GLU A 167 -2.63 -17.80 6.90
C GLU A 167 -3.81 -16.90 6.49
N VAL A 168 -4.86 -17.53 5.97
CA VAL A 168 -6.01 -16.86 5.33
C VAL A 168 -6.66 -15.77 6.19
N HIS A 169 -6.59 -15.91 7.51
CA HIS A 169 -7.17 -14.98 8.47
C HIS A 169 -6.61 -13.55 8.36
N ASP A 170 -5.39 -13.38 7.86
CA ASP A 170 -4.82 -12.04 7.69
C ASP A 170 -5.28 -11.32 6.43
N PHE A 171 -5.66 -12.05 5.37
CA PHE A 171 -5.76 -11.47 4.04
C PHE A 171 -7.19 -11.32 3.51
N LEU A 172 -8.16 -12.02 4.10
CA LEU A 172 -9.56 -11.97 3.64
C LEU A 172 -10.23 -10.61 3.87
N ALA A 173 -9.73 -9.81 4.81
CA ALA A 173 -10.21 -8.44 5.00
C ALA A 173 -10.02 -7.55 3.75
N GLY A 174 -9.17 -7.96 2.80
CA GLY A 174 -9.02 -7.29 1.51
C GLY A 174 -10.13 -7.59 0.49
N ILE A 175 -10.97 -8.61 0.71
CA ILE A 175 -12.12 -8.90 -0.16
C ILE A 175 -13.29 -8.03 0.31
N PRO A 176 -13.79 -7.09 -0.52
CA PRO A 176 -14.91 -6.25 -0.14
C PRO A 176 -16.23 -7.02 -0.18
N GLY A 177 -17.16 -6.64 0.71
CA GLY A 177 -18.50 -7.23 0.80
C GLY A 177 -18.55 -8.47 1.68
N ASP A 178 -19.61 -9.27 1.50
CA ASP A 178 -19.76 -10.50 2.27
C ASP A 178 -18.86 -11.61 1.70
N LEU A 179 -18.03 -12.18 2.57
CA LEU A 179 -17.07 -13.21 2.20
C LEU A 179 -17.75 -14.49 1.70
N THR A 180 -18.94 -14.82 2.22
CA THR A 180 -19.70 -16.01 1.80
C THR A 180 -20.10 -15.88 0.35
N ASP A 181 -20.67 -14.73 -0.02
CA ASP A 181 -21.05 -14.43 -1.39
C ASP A 181 -19.85 -14.38 -2.31
N ALA A 182 -18.75 -13.79 -1.85
CA ALA A 182 -17.52 -13.69 -2.63
C ALA A 182 -16.95 -15.08 -2.98
N LEU A 183 -16.85 -15.98 -2.00
CA LEU A 183 -16.38 -17.35 -2.22
C LEU A 183 -17.34 -18.13 -3.13
N ALA A 184 -18.66 -17.97 -2.95
CA ALA A 184 -19.66 -18.62 -3.79
C ALA A 184 -19.57 -18.16 -5.26
N GLN A 185 -19.48 -16.85 -5.51
CA GLN A 185 -19.40 -16.26 -6.84
C GLN A 185 -18.11 -16.62 -7.57
N SER A 186 -16.98 -16.65 -6.86
CA SER A 186 -15.67 -16.95 -7.47
C SER A 186 -15.66 -18.27 -8.27
N ARG A 187 -16.43 -19.26 -7.82
CA ARG A 187 -16.56 -20.57 -8.45
C ARG A 187 -17.13 -20.48 -9.87
N SER A 188 -18.24 -19.78 -10.07
CA SER A 188 -18.85 -19.63 -11.41
C SER A 188 -17.96 -18.79 -12.34
N LEU A 189 -17.09 -17.97 -11.77
CA LEU A 189 -16.11 -17.14 -12.48
C LEU A 189 -14.82 -17.90 -12.82
N GLY A 190 -14.73 -19.20 -12.51
CA GLY A 190 -13.58 -20.04 -12.83
C GLY A 190 -12.37 -19.75 -11.93
N VAL A 191 -12.61 -19.37 -10.68
CA VAL A 191 -11.57 -19.15 -9.67
C VAL A 191 -11.77 -20.15 -8.53
N ALA A 192 -10.68 -20.79 -8.11
CA ALA A 192 -10.66 -21.70 -6.98
C ALA A 192 -9.76 -21.18 -5.87
N PHE A 193 -10.31 -21.07 -4.66
CA PHE A 193 -9.55 -20.70 -3.48
C PHE A 193 -9.08 -21.94 -2.71
N THR A 194 -7.80 -21.97 -2.38
CA THR A 194 -7.20 -22.89 -1.40
C THR A 194 -6.70 -22.06 -0.24
N MET A 195 -7.26 -22.28 0.94
CA MET A 195 -7.09 -21.42 2.10
C MET A 195 -6.59 -22.25 3.28
N ALA A 196 -5.46 -21.86 3.87
CA ALA A 196 -4.88 -22.51 5.03
C ALA A 196 -4.95 -21.60 6.26
N HIS A 197 -5.16 -22.20 7.43
CA HIS A 197 -5.07 -21.54 8.73
C HIS A 197 -4.65 -22.57 9.79
N GLN A 198 -4.06 -22.11 10.89
CA GLN A 198 -3.63 -22.98 11.98
C GLN A 198 -4.74 -23.28 12.97
N TYR A 199 -5.49 -22.25 13.39
CA TYR A 199 -6.52 -22.39 14.41
C TYR A 199 -7.84 -21.76 13.95
N LEU A 200 -8.96 -22.39 14.30
CA LEU A 200 -10.28 -21.84 13.98
C LEU A 200 -10.56 -20.55 14.77
N SER A 201 -9.95 -20.38 15.95
CA SER A 201 -10.07 -19.18 16.79
C SER A 201 -9.44 -17.91 16.16
N GLN A 202 -8.57 -18.06 15.16
CA GLN A 202 -8.04 -16.92 14.39
C GLN A 202 -9.07 -16.34 13.42
N LEU A 203 -10.11 -17.11 13.09
CA LEU A 203 -11.17 -16.70 12.18
C LEU A 203 -12.25 -15.96 12.95
N THR A 204 -12.72 -14.84 12.39
CA THR A 204 -13.93 -14.21 12.91
C THR A 204 -15.14 -15.15 12.72
N PRO A 205 -16.20 -15.02 13.53
CA PRO A 205 -17.39 -15.86 13.37
C PRO A 205 -18.00 -15.80 11.96
N GLN A 206 -17.94 -14.65 11.29
CA GLN A 206 -18.39 -14.49 9.91
C GLN A 206 -17.48 -15.27 8.94
N MET A 207 -16.16 -15.17 9.10
CA MET A 207 -15.21 -15.91 8.28
C MET A 207 -15.38 -17.41 8.43
N ARG A 208 -15.55 -17.90 9.66
CA ARG A 208 -15.78 -19.34 9.93
C ARG A 208 -17.01 -19.85 9.16
N ARG A 209 -18.14 -19.15 9.28
CA ARG A 209 -19.37 -19.48 8.53
C ARG A 209 -19.16 -19.48 7.02
N ALA A 210 -18.49 -18.46 6.48
CA ALA A 210 -18.22 -18.34 5.05
C ALA A 210 -17.37 -19.50 4.53
N LEU A 211 -16.31 -19.87 5.28
CA LEU A 211 -15.41 -20.98 4.94
C LEU A 211 -16.11 -22.33 5.07
N ASP A 212 -16.96 -22.54 6.09
CA ASP A 212 -17.68 -23.80 6.26
C ASP A 212 -18.75 -24.02 5.20
N ALA A 213 -19.42 -22.95 4.76
CA ALA A 213 -20.41 -23.02 3.68
C ALA A 213 -19.79 -23.27 2.29
N ASN A 214 -18.64 -22.64 2.00
CA ASN A 214 -18.10 -22.59 0.64
C ASN A 214 -16.86 -23.48 0.40
N ALA A 215 -16.02 -23.72 1.40
CA ALA A 215 -14.86 -24.60 1.26
C ALA A 215 -15.28 -26.07 1.41
N ARG A 216 -15.86 -26.62 0.33
CA ARG A 216 -16.44 -27.97 0.32
C ARG A 216 -15.41 -29.09 0.41
N ASN A 217 -14.19 -28.82 -0.03
CA ASN A 217 -13.06 -29.73 0.18
C ASN A 217 -12.39 -29.34 1.50
N LYS A 218 -12.30 -30.29 2.43
CA LYS A 218 -11.64 -30.10 3.72
C LYS A 218 -10.44 -31.04 3.79
N ILE A 219 -9.30 -30.51 4.20
CA ILE A 219 -8.08 -31.27 4.49
C ILE A 219 -7.67 -30.86 5.89
N CYS A 220 -7.72 -31.80 6.82
CA CYS A 220 -7.40 -31.61 8.22
C CYS A 220 -6.09 -32.35 8.52
N PHE A 221 -5.09 -31.61 8.98
CA PHE A 221 -3.92 -32.16 9.65
C PHE A 221 -4.25 -32.36 11.14
N GLU A 222 -3.23 -32.62 11.97
CA GLU A 222 -3.38 -32.60 13.43
C GLU A 222 -4.05 -31.29 13.88
N LEU A 223 -5.10 -31.42 14.69
CA LEU A 223 -5.86 -30.30 15.22
C LEU A 223 -5.67 -30.19 16.74
N ALA A 224 -5.69 -28.96 17.26
CA ALA A 224 -5.77 -28.72 18.70
C ALA A 224 -7.13 -29.24 19.26
N PRO A 225 -7.22 -29.59 20.55
CA PRO A 225 -8.42 -30.24 21.12
C PRO A 225 -9.74 -29.49 20.90
N ALA A 226 -9.73 -28.15 20.97
CA ALA A 226 -10.93 -27.34 20.73
C ALA A 226 -11.40 -27.42 19.26
N ASP A 227 -10.45 -27.29 18.33
CA ASP A 227 -10.73 -27.34 16.89
C ASP A 227 -11.12 -28.77 16.45
N ALA A 228 -10.51 -29.79 17.05
CA ALA A 228 -10.85 -31.20 16.83
C ALA A 228 -12.29 -31.51 17.26
N LYS A 229 -12.72 -30.98 18.42
CA LYS A 229 -14.10 -31.13 18.89
C LYS A 229 -15.10 -30.48 17.93
N ASP A 230 -14.79 -29.27 17.46
CA ASP A 230 -15.63 -28.56 16.51
C ASP A 230 -15.70 -29.28 15.16
N MET A 231 -14.57 -29.79 14.64
CA MET A 231 -14.55 -30.55 13.39
C MET A 231 -15.30 -31.88 13.50
N ALA A 232 -15.12 -32.62 14.61
CA ALA A 232 -15.84 -33.87 14.86
C ALA A 232 -17.37 -33.68 14.92
N ALA A 233 -17.85 -32.50 15.34
CA ALA A 233 -19.29 -32.20 15.31
C ALA A 233 -19.89 -32.17 13.88
N HIS A 234 -19.07 -32.08 12.83
CA HIS A 234 -19.50 -32.03 11.43
C HIS A 234 -19.54 -33.42 10.75
N THR A 235 -19.22 -34.49 11.48
CA THR A 235 -19.15 -35.85 10.94
C THR A 235 -19.56 -36.90 11.96
N ALA A 236 -20.18 -37.98 11.49
CA ALA A 236 -20.46 -39.15 12.32
C ALA A 236 -19.35 -40.22 12.24
N GLU A 237 -18.39 -40.04 11.32
CA GLU A 237 -17.36 -41.04 10.99
C GLU A 237 -16.09 -40.91 11.86
N LEU A 238 -15.84 -39.71 12.41
CA LEU A 238 -14.60 -39.39 13.14
C LEU A 238 -14.93 -38.76 14.50
N SER A 239 -14.13 -39.13 15.49
CA SER A 239 -14.12 -38.52 16.82
C SER A 239 -13.11 -37.37 16.90
N SER A 240 -13.18 -36.56 17.96
CA SER A 240 -12.16 -35.54 18.21
C SER A 240 -10.76 -36.15 18.39
N GLN A 241 -10.69 -37.36 18.96
CA GLN A 241 -9.42 -38.03 19.27
C GLN A 241 -8.69 -38.48 17.99
N ASP A 242 -9.43 -38.75 16.92
CA ASP A 242 -8.86 -39.06 15.61
C ASP A 242 -8.08 -37.88 15.05
N PHE A 243 -8.63 -36.66 15.15
CA PHE A 243 -7.97 -35.44 14.66
C PHE A 243 -6.77 -35.04 15.52
N THR A 244 -6.82 -35.24 16.84
CA THR A 244 -5.69 -34.89 17.73
C THR A 244 -4.52 -35.86 17.65
N ASN A 245 -4.74 -37.09 17.17
CA ASN A 245 -3.73 -38.14 17.12
C ASN A 245 -3.11 -38.32 15.72
N LEU A 246 -3.43 -37.45 14.76
CA LEU A 246 -2.87 -37.52 13.42
C LEU A 246 -1.34 -37.38 13.48
N PRO A 247 -0.56 -38.30 12.90
CA PRO A 247 0.89 -38.15 12.83
C PRO A 247 1.26 -37.00 11.89
N ARG A 248 2.50 -36.53 11.98
CA ARG A 248 3.05 -35.56 11.02
C ARG A 248 2.83 -36.05 9.59
N PHE A 249 2.31 -35.17 8.73
CA PHE A 249 1.93 -35.43 7.33
C PHE A 249 0.69 -36.33 7.15
N GLY A 250 0.13 -36.88 8.22
CA GLY A 250 -1.16 -37.55 8.21
C GLY A 250 -2.30 -36.54 8.05
N ILE A 251 -3.31 -36.93 7.28
CA ILE A 251 -4.50 -36.10 7.05
C ILE A 251 -5.78 -36.93 7.17
N TYR A 252 -6.85 -36.24 7.56
CA TYR A 252 -8.22 -36.62 7.22
C TYR A 252 -8.75 -35.64 6.18
N THR A 253 -9.38 -36.14 5.12
CA THR A 253 -9.93 -35.28 4.07
C THR A 253 -11.33 -35.71 3.64
N SER A 254 -12.17 -34.73 3.36
CA SER A 254 -13.45 -34.92 2.67
C SER A 254 -13.46 -34.06 1.41
N LEU A 255 -13.66 -34.68 0.27
CA LEU A 255 -13.54 -34.06 -1.04
C LEU A 255 -14.86 -34.11 -1.81
N MET A 256 -15.02 -33.19 -2.75
CA MET A 256 -16.06 -33.22 -3.76
C MET A 256 -15.52 -33.93 -5.00
N ASN A 257 -16.10 -35.07 -5.35
CA ASN A 257 -15.82 -35.78 -6.59
C ASN A 257 -17.10 -35.88 -7.43
N GLN A 258 -17.07 -35.37 -8.67
CA GLN A 258 -18.22 -35.36 -9.59
C GLN A 258 -19.55 -34.88 -8.95
N GLY A 259 -19.46 -33.85 -8.10
CA GLY A 259 -20.63 -33.26 -7.44
C GLY A 259 -21.10 -33.99 -6.18
N ARG A 260 -20.46 -35.09 -5.78
CA ARG A 260 -20.76 -35.83 -4.55
C ARG A 260 -19.62 -35.71 -3.54
N LYS A 261 -19.96 -35.72 -2.25
CA LYS A 261 -18.96 -35.84 -1.18
C LYS A 261 -18.43 -37.28 -1.14
N THR A 262 -17.13 -37.44 -0.94
CA THR A 262 -16.47 -38.75 -0.86
C THR A 262 -16.67 -39.48 0.47
N GLY A 263 -17.19 -38.80 1.50
CA GLY A 263 -17.00 -39.22 2.90
C GLY A 263 -15.64 -38.75 3.43
N TRP A 264 -15.27 -39.16 4.65
CA TRP A 264 -13.93 -38.90 5.20
C TRP A 264 -12.95 -40.01 4.83
N MET A 265 -11.74 -39.62 4.44
CA MET A 265 -10.66 -40.54 4.08
C MET A 265 -9.40 -40.15 4.85
N SER A 266 -8.65 -41.15 5.32
CA SER A 266 -7.30 -40.95 5.85
C SER A 266 -6.27 -40.98 4.73
N GLY A 267 -5.16 -40.27 4.91
CA GLY A 267 -4.05 -40.27 3.96
C GLY A 267 -2.77 -39.73 4.56
N ILE A 268 -1.68 -39.81 3.79
CA ILE A 268 -0.38 -39.21 4.12
C ILE A 268 0.00 -38.32 2.94
N THR A 269 0.42 -37.09 3.22
CA THR A 269 0.85 -36.17 2.16
C THR A 269 2.12 -36.65 1.48
N LEU A 270 2.21 -36.44 0.18
CA LEU A 270 3.45 -36.69 -0.56
C LEU A 270 4.54 -35.69 -0.14
N PRO A 271 5.82 -36.09 -0.14
CA PRO A 271 6.91 -35.14 0.02
C PRO A 271 6.89 -34.12 -1.12
N PRO A 272 7.44 -32.90 -0.90
CA PRO A 272 7.56 -31.91 -1.98
C PRO A 272 8.37 -32.50 -3.15
N PRO A 273 7.99 -32.20 -4.40
CA PRO A 273 8.74 -32.66 -5.56
C PRO A 273 10.14 -32.04 -5.57
N GLN A 274 11.07 -32.69 -6.28
CA GLN A 274 12.42 -32.16 -6.47
C GLN A 274 12.35 -30.78 -7.16
N PRO A 275 13.11 -29.78 -6.69
CA PRO A 275 13.17 -28.47 -7.33
C PRO A 275 13.57 -28.59 -8.81
N CYS A 276 12.78 -27.98 -9.69
CA CYS A 276 13.06 -28.00 -11.14
C CYS A 276 13.90 -26.81 -11.62
N SER A 277 14.13 -25.82 -10.75
CA SER A 277 14.89 -24.61 -11.07
C SER A 277 15.46 -23.97 -9.81
N ASP A 278 16.55 -23.22 -9.98
CA ASP A 278 17.11 -22.39 -8.92
C ASP A 278 16.20 -21.18 -8.60
N GLU A 279 15.89 -20.99 -7.32
CA GLU A 279 15.01 -19.92 -6.83
C GLU A 279 15.61 -18.54 -7.13
N MET A 280 16.92 -18.37 -6.90
CA MET A 280 17.59 -17.08 -7.04
C MET A 280 17.61 -16.63 -8.50
N SER A 281 17.87 -17.55 -9.43
CA SER A 281 17.79 -17.30 -10.88
C SER A 281 16.38 -16.90 -11.32
N LEU A 282 15.35 -17.59 -10.81
CA LEU A 282 13.96 -17.25 -11.12
C LEU A 282 13.58 -15.86 -10.60
N ALA A 283 13.95 -15.56 -9.35
CA ALA A 283 13.74 -14.26 -8.73
C ALA A 283 14.47 -13.15 -9.50
N ALA A 284 15.72 -13.38 -9.91
CA ALA A 284 16.51 -12.43 -10.70
C ALA A 284 15.89 -12.17 -12.07
N LYS A 285 15.45 -13.20 -12.79
CA LYS A 285 14.75 -13.07 -14.08
C LYS A 285 13.44 -12.29 -13.94
N SER A 286 12.67 -12.58 -12.88
CA SER A 286 11.43 -11.86 -12.58
C SER A 286 11.71 -10.40 -12.25
N SER A 287 12.71 -10.12 -11.41
CA SER A 287 13.13 -8.77 -11.02
C SER A 287 13.65 -7.96 -12.22
N ALA A 288 14.44 -8.55 -13.11
CA ALA A 288 14.92 -7.87 -14.32
C ALA A 288 13.77 -7.48 -15.26
N LYS A 289 12.74 -8.34 -15.36
CA LYS A 289 11.61 -8.12 -16.26
C LYS A 289 10.55 -7.18 -15.70
N TYR A 290 10.16 -7.39 -14.44
CA TYR A 290 9.01 -6.72 -13.81
C TYR A 290 9.39 -5.79 -12.66
N GLY A 291 10.59 -5.92 -12.11
CA GLY A 291 11.05 -5.12 -10.99
C GLY A 291 11.44 -3.70 -11.37
N ILE A 292 11.32 -2.82 -10.40
CA ILE A 292 11.90 -1.47 -10.40
C ILE A 292 12.87 -1.40 -9.21
N PRO A 293 14.11 -0.93 -9.39
CA PRO A 293 15.05 -0.77 -8.28
C PRO A 293 14.47 0.15 -7.20
N ALA A 294 14.57 -0.24 -5.94
CA ALA A 294 14.04 0.56 -4.82
C ALA A 294 14.66 1.97 -4.75
N SER A 295 15.95 2.10 -5.11
CA SER A 295 16.64 3.39 -5.19
C SER A 295 16.05 4.31 -6.25
N GLN A 296 15.60 3.76 -7.38
CA GLN A 296 14.93 4.53 -8.42
C GLN A 296 13.58 5.04 -7.94
N THR A 297 12.75 4.19 -7.32
CA THR A 297 11.47 4.61 -6.74
C THR A 297 11.67 5.70 -5.69
N GLU A 298 12.68 5.57 -4.82
CA GLU A 298 12.98 6.58 -3.81
C GLU A 298 13.41 7.92 -4.43
N ALA A 299 14.26 7.89 -5.46
CA ALA A 299 14.67 9.09 -6.20
C ALA A 299 13.49 9.77 -6.88
N ASP A 300 12.60 9.00 -7.51
CA ASP A 300 11.37 9.52 -8.13
C ASP A 300 10.45 10.17 -7.09
N LEU A 301 10.28 9.54 -5.92
CA LEU A 301 9.50 10.09 -4.81
C LEU A 301 10.11 11.39 -4.25
N GLN A 302 11.44 11.42 -4.07
CA GLN A 302 12.14 12.63 -3.64
C GLN A 302 12.01 13.75 -4.66
N HIS A 303 12.13 13.42 -5.95
CA HIS A 303 11.94 14.36 -7.03
C HIS A 303 10.53 14.94 -7.01
N LEU A 304 9.49 14.12 -6.80
CA LEU A 304 8.10 14.62 -6.67
C LEU A 304 7.87 15.51 -5.45
N LEU A 305 8.60 15.29 -4.35
CA LEU A 305 8.55 16.14 -3.16
C LEU A 305 9.30 17.46 -3.37
N ASN A 306 10.43 17.41 -4.09
CA ASN A 306 11.34 18.54 -4.30
C ASN A 306 10.96 19.40 -5.51
N GLU A 307 10.44 18.79 -6.58
CA GLU A 307 9.77 19.46 -7.68
C GLU A 307 8.47 20.06 -7.16
N GLN A 308 8.62 21.25 -6.58
CA GLN A 308 7.66 22.32 -6.76
C GLN A 308 7.23 22.29 -8.24
N PRO A 309 5.94 22.11 -8.59
CA PRO A 309 5.59 21.85 -9.98
C PRO A 309 6.02 22.94 -10.97
N TYR A 310 6.42 24.14 -10.53
CA TYR A 310 7.04 25.16 -11.38
C TYR A 310 7.95 26.13 -10.57
N PRO A 311 8.91 26.81 -11.25
CA PRO A 311 9.74 27.84 -10.64
C PRO A 311 8.85 28.95 -10.05
N ASN A 312 9.26 29.48 -8.90
CA ASN A 312 8.68 30.69 -8.35
C ASN A 312 8.95 31.84 -9.34
N PRO A 313 7.94 32.51 -9.94
CA PRO A 313 8.19 33.65 -10.83
C PRO A 313 8.86 34.82 -10.10
N ALA A 314 8.96 34.79 -8.77
CA ALA A 314 9.53 35.84 -7.95
C ALA A 314 11.04 35.69 -7.62
N ARG A 315 11.82 34.86 -8.33
CA ARG A 315 13.28 34.73 -8.07
C ARG A 315 14.22 35.06 -9.23
N ASN A 316 13.74 35.59 -10.35
CA ASN A 316 14.61 36.13 -11.39
C ASN A 316 14.74 37.66 -11.29
N HIS A 317 15.28 38.16 -10.17
CA HIS A 317 15.88 39.50 -10.12
C HIS A 317 17.05 39.51 -9.15
N SER A 318 18.23 39.15 -9.68
CA SER A 318 19.62 39.35 -9.18
C SER A 318 20.42 38.15 -9.69
N GLU A 319 21.41 38.19 -10.58
CA GLU A 319 22.37 39.22 -10.97
C GLU A 319 22.77 38.95 -12.43
N SER A 320 22.70 39.96 -13.29
CA SER A 320 23.45 39.97 -14.56
C SER A 320 24.52 41.04 -14.40
N THR A 321 25.65 40.66 -13.82
CA THR A 321 26.92 41.39 -13.93
C THR A 321 27.39 41.26 -15.38
N ALA A 322 26.89 42.16 -16.24
CA ALA A 322 27.48 42.39 -17.56
C ALA A 322 28.82 43.11 -17.35
N GLN A 323 29.90 42.39 -17.61
CA GLN A 323 31.25 42.93 -17.76
C GLN A 323 31.28 43.82 -19.02
N THR A 324 31.54 45.11 -18.83
CA THR A 324 31.83 46.07 -19.91
C THR A 324 33.30 45.90 -20.34
N PRO A 325 33.63 45.83 -21.63
CA PRO A 325 35.02 45.74 -22.10
C PRO A 325 35.75 47.10 -21.97
N PRO A 326 37.10 47.11 -21.87
CA PRO A 326 37.84 48.34 -21.63
C PRO A 326 37.90 49.22 -22.87
N ALA A 327 37.47 50.47 -22.74
CA ALA A 327 37.70 51.53 -23.72
C ALA A 327 39.08 52.16 -23.49
N ALA A 328 39.85 52.26 -24.56
CA ALA A 328 41.18 52.86 -24.60
C ALA A 328 41.18 54.33 -24.17
N ALA A 329 42.20 54.70 -23.41
CA ALA A 329 42.49 56.06 -22.99
C ALA A 329 42.82 56.95 -24.20
N ASN A 330 42.12 58.09 -24.30
CA ASN A 330 42.65 59.27 -24.96
C ASN A 330 42.67 60.42 -23.95
N THR A 331 43.84 61.06 -23.95
CA THR A 331 44.34 62.17 -23.14
C THR A 331 43.45 63.40 -23.17
N TRP A 332 43.40 64.15 -22.06
CA TRP A 332 43.56 65.61 -21.91
C TRP A 332 42.69 66.21 -20.78
N GLN A 333 43.37 66.53 -19.66
CA GLN A 333 43.40 67.82 -18.95
C GLN A 333 42.11 68.47 -18.37
N PHE A 334 42.10 68.59 -17.04
CA PHE A 334 42.17 69.83 -16.21
C PHE A 334 41.22 69.83 -15.00
N GLY A 335 41.76 70.20 -13.82
CA GLY A 335 40.98 70.94 -12.82
C GLY A 335 40.83 70.32 -11.43
N ARG A 336 41.75 70.69 -10.51
CA ARG A 336 41.57 71.01 -9.06
C ARG A 336 40.13 70.84 -8.51
N SER A 337 39.90 70.25 -7.33
CA SER A 337 40.29 70.81 -6.03
C SER A 337 39.65 69.99 -4.88
N THR A 338 40.43 69.70 -3.82
CA THR A 338 40.10 69.77 -2.35
C THR A 338 38.73 69.24 -1.84
N ASN A 339 38.56 68.60 -0.68
CA ASN A 339 39.29 68.61 0.58
C ASN A 339 38.62 67.63 1.58
N ARG A 340 39.44 67.12 2.52
CA ARG A 340 39.18 66.85 3.95
C ARG A 340 38.18 65.77 4.41
N ASN A 341 38.63 64.77 5.18
CA ASN A 341 38.90 64.72 6.66
C ASN A 341 37.57 64.61 7.44
N THR A 342 37.32 63.72 8.41
CA THR A 342 38.05 63.19 9.60
C THR A 342 37.17 62.05 10.17
N SER A 343 37.64 60.84 10.52
CA SER A 343 38.28 60.37 11.78
C SER A 343 37.55 60.65 13.11
N HIS A 344 37.20 59.56 13.82
CA HIS A 344 37.12 59.30 15.30
C HIS A 344 35.98 58.31 15.58
N GLY A 345 36.02 57.31 16.46
CA GLY A 345 36.93 56.74 17.48
C GLY A 345 36.08 55.66 18.20
N SER A 346 36.54 54.42 18.46
CA SER A 346 37.10 53.92 19.76
C SER A 346 36.27 54.37 20.98
N GLU A 347 35.74 53.56 21.92
CA GLU A 347 36.16 52.38 22.71
C GLU A 347 34.90 51.92 23.52
N GLU A 348 34.60 50.63 23.74
CA GLU A 348 35.10 49.69 24.77
C GLU A 348 34.42 49.77 26.17
N THR A 349 34.39 48.62 26.87
CA THR A 349 33.87 48.25 28.23
C THR A 349 32.48 47.58 28.24
N ALA A 350 32.25 46.31 28.62
CA ALA A 350 32.73 45.37 29.65
C ALA A 350 31.83 45.30 30.91
N ASP A 351 31.07 44.19 30.98
CA ASP A 351 30.81 43.28 32.13
C ASP A 351 30.20 43.80 33.45
N GLN A 352 29.07 43.18 33.86
CA GLN A 352 28.80 42.74 35.24
C GLN A 352 27.55 41.84 35.32
N SER A 353 27.64 40.83 36.21
CA SER A 353 26.78 39.63 36.33
C SER A 353 25.56 39.80 37.30
N PRO A 354 24.95 38.74 37.89
CA PRO A 354 23.52 38.45 37.74
C PRO A 354 22.70 38.51 39.05
N ASP A 355 21.37 38.40 38.99
CA ASP A 355 20.57 38.04 40.17
C ASP A 355 19.21 37.39 39.84
N GLN A 356 18.88 36.34 40.63
CA GLN A 356 17.55 35.81 41.05
C GLN A 356 16.48 35.42 39.99
N SER A 357 15.64 34.39 40.12
CA SER A 357 15.33 33.40 41.16
C SER A 357 14.23 32.43 40.64
N GLN A 358 14.08 31.25 41.29
CA GLN A 358 12.90 30.35 41.32
C GLN A 358 12.47 29.63 40.02
N GLN A 359 12.76 28.32 39.90
CA GLN A 359 11.89 27.17 40.29
C GLN A 359 12.56 25.84 39.96
#